data_AF-A0ABD1DB27-F1
#
_entry.id   AF-A0ABD1DB27-F1
#
_cell.length_a   1.000
_cell.length_b   1.000
_cell.length_c   1.000
_cell.angle_alpha   90.00
_cell.angle_beta   90.00
_cell.angle_gamma   90.00
#
_symmetry.space_group_name_H-M   'P 1'
#
loop_
_entity.id
_entity.type
_entity.pdbx_description
1 polymer ?
#
loop_
_entity_poly.entity_id
_entity_poly.type
_entity_poly.pdbx_seq_one_letter_code
_entity_poly.pdbx_strand_id
1 'polypeptide(L)' 'GGVILVSHDERLIRMICKELWVCGGGTVRTVEGGFDEYRKIVERELEAAAA' A
#
# COMPACT_ATOMS: atom_id res chain seq x y z
N GLY A 1 22.09 -5.49 2.41
CA GLY A 1 21.01 -6.48 2.36
C GLY A 1 19.68 -5.76 2.28
N GLY A 2 18.69 -6.34 1.60
CA GLY A 2 17.32 -5.81 1.55
C GLY A 2 16.44 -6.47 2.61
N VAL A 3 15.42 -5.77 3.08
CA VAL A 3 14.41 -6.29 4.00
C VAL A 3 13.04 -6.06 3.38
N ILE A 4 12.20 -7.10 3.38
CA ILE A 4 10.79 -7.00 3.04
C ILE A 4 10.01 -7.02 4.35
N LEU A 5 9.21 -5.99 4.58
CA LEU A 5 8.29 -5.91 5.70
C LEU A 5 6.86 -6.08 5.19
N VAL A 6 6.16 -7.08 5.72
CA VAL A 6 4.71 -7.23 5.54
C VAL A 6 4.08 -6.98 6.91
N SER A 7 3.24 -5.96 6.99
CA SER A 7 2.58 -5.55 8.23
C SER A 7 1.19 -5.01 7.92
N HIS A 8 0.31 -5.05 8.92
CA HIS A 8 -0.97 -4.35 8.91
C HIS A 8 -0.91 -3.03 9.71
N ASP A 9 0.18 -2.79 10.44
CA ASP A 9 0.38 -1.57 11.23
C ASP A 9 0.97 -0.44 10.36
N GLU A 10 0.17 0.60 10.12
CA GLU A 10 0.54 1.79 9.35
C GLU A 10 1.76 2.51 9.90
N ARG A 11 1.86 2.67 11.23
CA ARG A 11 2.96 3.43 11.84
C ARG A 11 4.28 2.72 11.60
N LEU A 12 4.31 1.40 11.76
CA LEU A 12 5.49 0.60 11.50
C LEU A 12 5.93 0.70 10.03
N ILE A 13 4.98 0.60 9.10
CA ILE A 13 5.23 0.74 7.66
C ILE A 13 5.82 2.12 7.35
N ARG A 14 5.22 3.19 7.86
CA ARG A 14 5.70 4.57 7.63
C ARG A 14 7.07 4.84 8.24
N MET A 15 7.41 4.22 9.36
CA MET A 15 8.69 4.44 10.03
C MET A 15 9.85 3.73 9.33
N ILE A 16 9.61 2.55 8.74
CA ILE A 16 10.69 1.65 8.30
C ILE A 16 10.77 1.55 6.76
N CYS A 17 9.63 1.54 6.07
CA CYS A 17 9.59 1.28 4.63
C CYS A 17 9.97 2.53 3.84
N LYS A 18 10.92 2.37 2.92
CA LYS A 18 11.30 3.42 1.94
C LYS A 18 10.41 3.43 0.71
N GLU A 19 9.81 2.27 0.40
CA GLU A 19 8.96 2.05 -0.76
C GLU A 19 7.76 1.20 -0.31
N LEU A 20 6.62 1.41 -0.96
CA LEU A 20 5.39 0.67 -0.70
C LEU A 20 4.98 -0.11 -1.95
N TRP A 21 4.62 -1.38 -1.75
CA TRP A 21 4.28 -2.31 -2.82
C TRP A 21 2.88 -2.87 -2.54
N VAL A 22 2.02 -2.84 -3.55
CA VAL A 22 0.65 -3.33 -3.48
C VAL A 22 0.52 -4.55 -4.38
N CYS A 23 0.07 -5.65 -3.79
CA CYS A 23 -0.21 -6.90 -4.48
C CYS A 23 -1.71 -7.03 -4.69
N GLY A 24 -2.14 -7.19 -5.95
CA GLY A 24 -3.55 -7.30 -6.31
C GLY A 24 -3.75 -7.47 -7.81
N GLY A 25 -4.86 -8.08 -8.23
CA GLY A 25 -5.16 -8.26 -9.66
C GLY A 25 -4.12 -9.08 -10.44
N GLY A 26 -3.45 -10.03 -9.77
CA GLY A 26 -2.40 -10.86 -10.39
C GLY A 26 -1.08 -10.14 -10.66
N THR A 27 -0.90 -8.92 -10.15
CA THR A 27 0.33 -8.13 -10.31
C THR A 27 0.77 -7.51 -8.99
N VAL A 28 2.01 -7.01 -8.98
CA VAL A 28 2.55 -6.22 -7.88
C VAL A 28 3.04 -4.90 -8.44
N ARG A 29 2.57 -3.79 -7.88
CA ARG A 29 2.92 -2.44 -8.30
C ARG A 29 3.48 -1.63 -7.12
N THR A 30 4.43 -0.77 -7.41
CA THR A 30 4.91 0.23 -6.45
C THR A 30 3.87 1.36 -6.33
N VAL A 31 3.73 1.91 -5.13
CA VAL A 31 2.88 3.07 -4.86
C VAL A 31 3.76 4.28 -4.62
N GLU A 32 3.73 5.21 -5.56
CA GLU A 32 4.33 6.54 -5.39
C GLU A 32 3.49 7.37 -4.42
N GLY A 33 4.13 8.22 -3.61
CA GLY A 33 3.44 8.99 -2.57
C GLY A 33 3.20 8.21 -1.27
N GLY A 34 3.70 6.98 -1.15
CA GLY A 34 3.73 6.21 0.10
C GLY A 34 2.34 5.78 0.59
N PHE A 35 2.19 5.66 1.91
CA PHE A 35 0.99 5.09 2.51
C PHE A 35 -0.28 5.95 2.31
N ASP A 36 -0.14 7.28 2.24
CA ASP A 36 -1.29 8.16 2.01
C ASP A 36 -1.92 7.95 0.62
N GLU A 37 -1.09 7.72 -0.39
CA GLU A 37 -1.60 7.42 -1.73
C GLU A 37 -2.23 6.03 -1.78
N TYR A 38 -1.62 5.05 -1.09
CA TYR A 38 -2.24 3.73 -0.94
C TYR A 38 -3.63 3.81 -0.29
N ARG A 39 -3.79 4.62 0.77
CA ARG A 39 -5.09 4.81 1.42
C ARG A 39 -6.14 5.34 0.44
N LYS A 40 -5.81 6.36 -0.36
CA LYS A 40 -6.74 6.90 -1.37
C LYS A 40 -7.12 5.87 -2.43
N ILE A 41 -6.18 5.03 -2.86
CA ILE A 41 -6.43 3.95 -3.82
C ILE A 41 -7.47 2.98 -3.23
N VAL A 42 -7.27 2.54 -1.99
CA VAL A 42 -8.19 1.62 -1.31
C VAL A 42 -9.57 2.27 -1.09
N GLU A 43 -9.63 3.53 -0.66
CA GLU A 43 -10.89 4.27 -0.50
C GLU A 43 -11.69 4.31 -1.82
N ARG A 44 -11.04 4.62 -2.95
CA ARG A 44 -11.68 4.61 -4.28
C ARG A 44 -12.15 3.23 -4.70
N GLU A 45 -11.36 2.19 -4.42
CA GLU A 45 -11.73 0.80 -4.73
C GLU A 45 -12.97 0.37 -3.93
N LEU A 46 -13.06 0.77 -2.66
CA LEU A 46 -14.23 0.51 -1.81
C LEU A 46 -15.48 1.26 -2.28
N GLU A 47 -15.35 2.54 -2.65
CA GLU A 47 -16.45 3.33 -3.21
C GLU A 47 -16.99 2.71 -4.50
N ALA A 48 -16.10 2.30 -5.42
CA ALA A 48 -16.48 1.68 -6.68
C ALA A 48 -17.15 0.31 -6.51
N ALA A 49 -16.79 -0.46 -5.47
CA ALA A 49 -17.41 -1.76 -5.19
C ALA A 49 -18.78 -1.64 -4.51
N ALA A 50 -19.08 -0.49 -3.90
CA ALA A 50 -20.35 -0.23 -3.21
C ALA A 50 -21.43 0.38 -4.13
N ALA A 51 -21.06 0.83 -5.34
CA ALA A 51 -21.94 1.37 -6.37
C ALA A 51 -22.42 0.29 -7.35
#